data_AF-A0A1H9PQ05-F1
#
_entry.id   AF-A0A1H9PQ05-F1
#
_cell.length_a   1.000
_cell.length_b   1.000
_cell.length_c   1.000
_cell.angle_alpha   90.00
_cell.angle_beta   90.00
_cell.angle_gamma   90.00
#
_symmetry.space_group_name_H-M   'P 1'
#
loop_
_entity.id
_entity.type
_entity.pdbx_description
1 polymer ?
#
loop_
_entity_poly.entity_id
_entity_poly.type
_entity_poly.pdbx_seq_one_letter_code
_entity_poly.pdbx_strand_id
1 'polypeptide(L)'
;MTDLPTSAEATSVVLSAQGTEVSVEPGRGCRLASLRVGGTELLRQGPRYGSFVMAPWCGRTAQGRFRNGGEMFQLPLNGGSSRPEAGAGPHALHGTVRDAVWRQTPGGTDTKASFTYDLTDPWPWEGRVTQVVELAEDGGSLTLKLAVETFDVSFPAQAGWHPWFLRNLGQGGEDVRLDFSPEWQEERGEDHIPTGKRIAPQPGPWDDCFGMPGGVDATLTWPSELSLRITSRAEYVVVYDEPAEAVCVEPQSGPPNGLNSHPRQVTPLDPLELTTTWSWQRL
;
A
#
# COMPACT_ATOMS: atom_id res chain seq x y z
N MET A 1 25.57 -1.37 22.49
CA MET A 1 25.29 0.07 22.28
C MET A 1 26.05 0.44 21.01
N THR A 2 25.43 0.17 19.87
CA THR A 2 25.98 0.44 18.54
C THR A 2 25.16 1.58 18.00
N ASP A 3 25.82 2.73 17.81
CA ASP A 3 25.21 3.94 17.29
C ASP A 3 24.52 3.65 15.95
N LEU A 4 23.20 3.81 15.95
CA LEU A 4 22.42 3.93 14.73
C LEU A 4 22.92 5.19 14.01
N PRO A 5 23.19 5.14 12.70
CA PRO A 5 23.60 6.32 11.97
C PRO A 5 22.54 7.41 12.16
N THR A 6 23.01 8.59 12.58
CA THR A 6 22.23 9.82 12.69
C THR A 6 21.51 10.04 11.36
N SER A 7 20.21 10.38 11.43
CA SER A 7 19.36 10.55 10.25
C SER A 7 20.01 11.51 9.26
N ALA A 8 20.51 11.00 8.13
CA ALA A 8 20.45 11.81 6.93
C ALA A 8 18.99 12.21 6.80
N GLU A 9 18.69 13.51 6.77
CA GLU A 9 17.35 13.99 6.43
C GLU A 9 16.98 13.32 5.12
N ALA A 10 16.05 12.37 5.16
CA ALA A 10 15.53 11.76 3.95
C ALA A 10 14.91 12.91 3.15
N THR A 11 15.52 13.28 2.03
CA THR A 11 15.07 14.40 1.23
C THR A 11 13.69 14.07 0.66
N SER A 12 12.67 14.77 1.14
CA SER A 12 11.30 14.61 0.66
C SER A 12 11.11 15.35 -0.66
N VAL A 13 10.40 14.73 -1.59
CA VAL A 13 9.86 15.38 -2.79
C VAL A 13 8.45 15.85 -2.47
N VAL A 14 8.18 17.14 -2.63
CA VAL A 14 6.87 17.73 -2.34
C VAL A 14 6.16 18.06 -3.64
N LEU A 15 4.93 17.58 -3.77
CA LEU A 15 3.98 18.00 -4.81
C LEU A 15 2.95 18.93 -4.18
N SER A 16 2.54 19.97 -4.88
CA SER A 16 1.56 20.93 -4.38
C SER A 16 0.65 21.47 -5.48
N ALA A 17 -0.64 21.61 -5.17
CA ALA A 17 -1.64 22.24 -6.03
C ALA A 17 -2.80 22.76 -5.17
N GLN A 18 -3.18 24.04 -5.37
CA GLN A 18 -4.38 24.66 -4.78
C GLN A 18 -4.61 24.37 -3.28
N GLY A 19 -3.55 24.47 -2.47
CA GLY A 19 -3.62 24.24 -1.03
C GLY A 19 -3.56 22.77 -0.59
N THR A 20 -3.42 21.84 -1.53
CA THR A 20 -3.04 20.45 -1.25
C THR A 20 -1.52 20.27 -1.37
N GLU A 21 -0.93 19.53 -0.44
CA GLU A 21 0.48 19.13 -0.45
C GLU A 21 0.61 17.62 -0.25
N VAL A 22 1.49 16.98 -1.04
CA VAL A 22 1.86 15.57 -0.88
C VAL A 22 3.37 15.49 -0.71
N SER A 23 3.84 14.90 0.39
CA SER A 23 5.27 14.65 0.60
C SER A 23 5.58 13.17 0.33
N VAL A 24 6.54 12.91 -0.57
CA VAL A 24 7.04 11.58 -0.89
C VAL A 24 8.46 11.44 -0.36
N GLU A 25 8.80 10.32 0.26
CA GLU A 25 10.15 10.04 0.79
C GLU A 25 10.81 8.89 0.03
N PRO A 26 11.57 9.15 -1.05
CA PRO A 26 12.23 8.10 -1.84
C PRO A 26 13.22 7.27 -1.02
N GLY A 27 13.88 7.88 -0.04
CA GLY A 27 14.82 7.20 0.87
C GLY A 27 14.16 6.27 1.89
N ARG A 28 12.83 6.20 1.95
CA ARG A 28 12.06 5.40 2.91
C ARG A 28 10.91 4.66 2.20
N GLY A 29 11.27 3.80 1.25
CA GLY A 29 10.31 2.97 0.50
C GLY A 29 9.45 3.71 -0.50
N CYS A 30 9.84 4.93 -0.87
CA CYS A 30 9.02 5.84 -1.67
C CYS A 30 7.60 6.03 -1.10
N ARG A 31 7.46 6.00 0.22
CA ARG A 31 6.17 6.20 0.87
C ARG A 31 5.67 7.63 0.67
N LEU A 32 4.36 7.79 0.61
CA LEU A 32 3.73 9.10 0.87
C LEU A 32 3.85 9.34 2.37
N ALA A 33 4.76 10.22 2.77
CA ALA A 33 4.94 10.56 4.18
C ALA A 33 3.75 11.38 4.69
N SER A 34 3.22 12.31 3.88
CA SER A 34 2.16 13.27 4.24
C SER A 34 1.23 13.54 3.06
N LEU A 35 -0.06 13.76 3.36
CA LEU A 35 -1.08 14.28 2.46
C LEU A 35 -1.88 15.34 3.23
N ARG A 36 -1.63 16.62 2.95
CA ARG A 36 -2.36 17.74 3.54
C ARG A 36 -3.33 18.33 2.54
N VAL A 37 -4.59 18.48 2.95
CA VAL A 37 -5.65 19.12 2.15
C VAL A 37 -6.08 20.41 2.83
N GLY A 38 -5.66 21.54 2.26
CA GLY A 38 -5.90 22.87 2.79
C GLY A 38 -5.53 23.01 4.27
N GLY A 39 -4.36 22.47 4.62
CA GLY A 39 -3.78 22.50 5.97
C GLY A 39 -4.07 21.27 6.84
N THR A 40 -5.08 20.46 6.50
CA THR A 40 -5.45 19.28 7.30
C THR A 40 -4.69 18.05 6.84
N GLU A 41 -3.90 17.44 7.72
CA GLU A 41 -3.21 16.18 7.46
C GLU A 41 -4.20 15.01 7.44
N LEU A 42 -4.09 14.14 6.44
CA LEU A 42 -4.93 12.95 6.30
C LEU A 42 -4.19 11.65 6.65
N LEU A 43 -2.86 11.62 6.50
CA LEU A 43 -2.05 10.44 6.78
C LEU A 43 -1.39 10.51 8.15
N ARG A 44 -1.41 9.39 8.87
CA ARG A 44 -0.64 9.25 10.09
C ARG A 44 0.85 9.39 9.78
N GLN A 45 1.50 10.33 10.46
CA GLN A 45 2.92 10.62 10.28
C GLN A 45 3.82 9.71 11.13
N GLY A 46 5.09 9.61 10.77
CA GLY A 46 6.12 8.89 11.54
C GLY A 46 6.74 7.71 10.78
N PRO A 47 7.87 7.15 11.22
CA PRO A 47 8.76 6.30 10.42
C PRO A 47 8.15 4.98 9.92
N ARG A 48 7.02 4.53 10.49
CA ARG A 48 6.33 3.28 10.11
C ARG A 48 5.00 3.51 9.38
N TYR A 49 4.57 4.76 9.25
CA TYR A 49 3.24 5.17 8.76
C TYR A 49 3.33 5.87 7.40
N GLY A 50 2.35 6.70 7.06
CA GLY A 50 2.18 7.26 5.72
C GLY A 50 1.44 6.29 4.79
N SER A 51 1.81 6.25 3.52
CA SER A 51 1.38 5.22 2.56
C SER A 51 2.59 4.61 1.87
N PHE A 52 2.99 3.42 2.26
CA PHE A 52 4.13 2.71 1.65
C PHE A 52 3.69 1.77 0.53
N VAL A 53 4.60 1.52 -0.40
CA VAL A 53 4.41 0.55 -1.48
C VAL A 53 4.65 -0.86 -0.98
N MET A 54 3.78 -1.79 -1.36
CA MET A 54 3.96 -3.22 -1.19
C MET A 54 4.27 -3.85 -2.55
N ALA A 55 5.47 -4.39 -2.72
CA ALA A 55 5.89 -5.18 -3.89
C ALA A 55 7.20 -5.93 -3.56
N PRO A 56 7.46 -7.12 -4.15
CA PRO A 56 6.64 -7.84 -5.12
C PRO A 56 5.57 -8.74 -4.49
N TRP A 57 5.24 -8.57 -3.20
CA TRP A 57 4.04 -9.16 -2.60
C TRP A 57 3.35 -8.19 -1.64
N CYS A 58 2.03 -8.33 -1.53
CA CYS A 58 1.19 -7.57 -0.61
C CYS A 58 0.76 -8.44 0.57
N GLY A 59 0.55 -7.81 1.72
CA GLY A 59 0.22 -8.50 2.96
C GLY A 59 1.19 -9.65 3.27
N ARG A 60 0.65 -10.73 3.82
CA ARG A 60 1.41 -11.92 4.26
C ARG A 60 1.63 -12.90 3.11
N THR A 61 2.79 -13.54 3.06
CA THR A 61 3.04 -14.76 2.26
C THR A 61 3.27 -15.93 3.20
N ALA A 62 2.49 -17.01 3.04
CA ALA A 62 2.49 -18.16 3.94
C ALA A 62 3.90 -18.74 4.09
N GLN A 63 4.44 -18.76 5.33
CA GLN A 63 5.78 -19.25 5.64
C GLN A 63 6.92 -18.58 4.85
N GLY A 64 6.66 -17.44 4.21
CA GLY A 64 7.56 -16.83 3.24
C GLY A 64 7.86 -17.75 2.05
N ARG A 65 7.02 -18.73 1.74
CA ARG A 65 7.27 -19.71 0.69
C ARG A 65 6.34 -19.48 -0.49
N PHE A 66 6.89 -19.54 -1.68
CA PHE A 66 6.11 -19.49 -2.92
C PHE A 66 6.81 -20.25 -4.04
N ARG A 67 6.06 -20.55 -5.10
CA ARG A 67 6.61 -21.22 -6.28
C ARG A 67 6.73 -20.26 -7.46
N ASN A 68 7.79 -20.44 -8.24
CA ASN A 68 7.84 -19.97 -9.63
C ASN A 68 8.05 -21.18 -10.54
N GLY A 69 7.04 -21.53 -11.33
CA GLY A 69 6.99 -22.82 -12.00
C GLY A 69 7.08 -24.00 -11.01
N GLY A 70 8.01 -24.92 -11.23
CA GLY A 70 8.21 -26.10 -10.39
C GLY A 70 9.07 -25.87 -9.14
N GLU A 71 9.79 -24.75 -9.05
CA GLU A 71 10.76 -24.47 -8.00
C GLU A 71 10.13 -23.73 -6.81
N MET A 72 10.61 -24.02 -5.60
CA MET A 72 10.15 -23.42 -4.35
C MET A 72 11.20 -22.43 -3.84
N PHE A 73 10.77 -21.22 -3.51
CA PHE A 73 11.61 -20.13 -3.00
C PHE A 73 11.25 -19.76 -1.57
N GLN A 74 12.23 -19.24 -0.84
CA GLN A 74 12.08 -18.78 0.55
C GLN A 74 12.38 -17.28 0.62
N LEU A 75 11.37 -16.51 0.97
CA LEU A 75 11.43 -15.09 1.30
C LEU A 75 11.91 -14.89 2.74
N PRO A 76 12.51 -13.72 3.05
CA PRO A 76 12.82 -13.35 4.41
C PRO A 76 11.56 -13.34 5.28
N LEU A 77 11.68 -13.93 6.45
CA LEU A 77 10.66 -13.81 7.50
C LEU A 77 10.94 -12.51 8.26
N ASN A 78 10.42 -11.42 7.73
CA ASN A 78 10.58 -10.08 8.31
C ASN A 78 9.57 -9.78 9.44
N GLY A 79 8.94 -10.83 9.98
CA GLY A 79 8.25 -10.75 11.25
C GLY A 79 6.99 -9.90 11.21
N GLY A 80 6.18 -10.07 10.18
CA GLY A 80 5.06 -9.22 9.91
C GLY A 80 3.84 -9.44 10.78
N SER A 81 3.80 -8.79 11.94
CA SER A 81 2.54 -8.37 12.54
C SER A 81 2.35 -6.86 12.29
N SER A 82 1.17 -6.49 11.80
CA SER A 82 0.64 -5.12 11.89
C SER A 82 0.61 -4.60 13.35
N ARG A 83 0.72 -5.52 14.31
CA ARG A 83 0.85 -5.33 15.76
C ARG A 83 2.32 -5.33 16.20
N PRO A 84 2.93 -4.19 16.54
CA PRO A 84 4.34 -4.07 16.93
C PRO A 84 4.80 -5.02 18.05
N GLU A 85 3.87 -5.48 18.87
CA GLU A 85 4.08 -6.33 20.04
C GLU A 85 4.14 -7.84 19.75
N ALA A 86 3.71 -8.32 18.56
CA ALA A 86 3.52 -9.75 18.32
C ALA A 86 4.79 -10.52 17.91
N GLY A 87 5.96 -9.85 17.86
CA GLY A 87 7.23 -10.48 17.50
C GLY A 87 7.28 -10.96 16.05
N ALA A 88 8.36 -11.63 15.66
CA ALA A 88 8.52 -12.10 14.30
C ALA A 88 7.59 -13.30 14.02
N GLY A 89 6.45 -13.04 13.36
CA GLY A 89 5.55 -14.07 12.88
C GLY A 89 6.18 -14.97 11.81
N PRO A 90 5.62 -16.17 11.55
CA PRO A 90 6.23 -17.16 10.66
C PRO A 90 6.09 -16.82 9.16
N HIS A 91 5.52 -15.67 8.80
CA HIS A 91 5.20 -15.29 7.41
C HIS A 91 6.10 -14.14 6.93
N ALA A 92 6.34 -14.07 5.62
CA ALA A 92 6.91 -12.86 5.00
C ALA A 92 5.82 -11.80 4.83
N LEU A 93 6.16 -10.50 4.88
CA LEU A 93 5.18 -9.41 4.89
C LEU A 93 5.63 -8.22 4.02
N HIS A 94 4.73 -7.70 3.18
CA HIS A 94 4.84 -6.40 2.47
C HIS A 94 6.02 -6.19 1.51
N GLY A 95 6.54 -7.25 0.90
CA GLY A 95 7.52 -7.10 -0.16
C GLY A 95 8.92 -6.71 0.33
N THR A 96 9.79 -6.40 -0.64
CA THR A 96 11.16 -5.91 -0.39
C THR A 96 11.29 -4.40 -0.59
N VAL A 97 10.33 -3.76 -1.26
CA VAL A 97 10.46 -2.35 -1.65
C VAL A 97 10.12 -1.36 -0.55
N ARG A 98 9.40 -1.81 0.50
CA ARG A 98 8.92 -0.96 1.61
C ARG A 98 10.04 -0.24 2.35
N ASP A 99 11.18 -0.90 2.54
CA ASP A 99 12.31 -0.37 3.31
C ASP A 99 13.48 0.05 2.39
N ALA A 100 13.26 0.03 1.08
CA ALA A 100 14.27 0.32 0.08
C ALA A 100 14.48 1.82 -0.16
N VAL A 101 15.63 2.18 -0.72
CA VAL A 101 15.92 3.53 -1.23
C VAL A 101 15.61 3.56 -2.72
N TRP A 102 14.63 4.38 -3.10
CA TRP A 102 14.18 4.55 -4.48
C TRP A 102 14.89 5.73 -5.14
N ARG A 103 15.02 5.64 -6.47
CA ARG A 103 15.57 6.72 -7.29
C ARG A 103 14.44 7.51 -7.93
N GLN A 104 14.44 8.83 -7.75
CA GLN A 104 13.56 9.71 -8.51
C GLN A 104 13.96 9.72 -9.99
N THR A 105 12.98 9.60 -10.88
CA THR A 105 13.19 9.71 -12.32
C THR A 105 13.16 11.19 -12.75
N PRO A 106 13.89 11.58 -13.81
CA PRO A 106 13.82 12.93 -14.35
C PRO A 106 12.42 13.30 -14.85
N GLY A 107 12.14 14.61 -14.95
CA GLY A 107 10.89 15.12 -15.56
C GLY A 107 9.73 15.27 -14.58
N GLY A 108 10.00 15.41 -13.28
CA GLY A 108 8.99 15.82 -12.30
C GLY A 108 8.53 17.27 -12.49
N THR A 109 7.32 17.57 -12.03
CA THR A 109 6.72 18.89 -11.94
C THR A 109 6.23 19.14 -10.51
N ASP A 110 5.66 20.31 -10.24
CA ASP A 110 5.03 20.62 -8.95
C ASP A 110 3.86 19.66 -8.60
N THR A 111 3.32 18.96 -9.59
CA THR A 111 2.14 18.10 -9.44
C THR A 111 2.40 16.64 -9.79
N LYS A 112 3.60 16.30 -10.27
CA LYS A 112 3.92 14.93 -10.70
C LYS A 112 5.36 14.56 -10.38
N ALA A 113 5.55 13.38 -9.81
CA ALA A 113 6.86 12.76 -9.67
C ALA A 113 6.79 11.25 -9.95
N SER A 114 7.91 10.68 -10.39
CA SER A 114 8.05 9.25 -10.62
C SER A 114 9.34 8.73 -9.99
N PHE A 115 9.29 7.49 -9.52
CA PHE A 115 10.35 6.85 -8.75
C PHE A 115 10.50 5.41 -9.19
N THR A 116 11.73 4.91 -9.17
CA THR A 116 12.05 3.52 -9.55
C THR A 116 12.91 2.86 -8.49
N TYR A 117 12.71 1.55 -8.34
CA TYR A 117 13.57 0.66 -7.59
C TYR A 117 13.84 -0.60 -8.41
N ASP A 118 15.10 -0.97 -8.56
CA ASP A 118 15.47 -2.22 -9.23
C ASP A 118 15.39 -3.35 -8.19
N LEU A 119 14.58 -4.37 -8.48
CA LEU A 119 14.46 -5.55 -7.63
C LEU A 119 15.80 -6.28 -7.56
N THR A 120 16.17 -6.67 -6.36
CA THR A 120 17.42 -7.33 -6.02
C THR A 120 17.18 -8.25 -4.82
N ASP A 121 18.22 -8.98 -4.40
CA ASP A 121 18.23 -9.78 -3.17
C ASP A 121 17.51 -9.03 -2.02
N PRO A 122 16.58 -9.67 -1.31
CA PRO A 122 16.28 -11.11 -1.32
C PRO A 122 15.24 -11.58 -2.35
N TRP A 123 14.83 -10.71 -3.28
CA TRP A 123 14.01 -11.15 -4.41
C TRP A 123 14.89 -11.86 -5.45
N PRO A 124 14.59 -13.10 -5.90
CA PRO A 124 15.53 -13.89 -6.69
C PRO A 124 15.76 -13.42 -8.13
N TRP A 125 14.89 -12.57 -8.66
CA TRP A 125 14.91 -12.17 -10.07
C TRP A 125 15.13 -10.67 -10.23
N GLU A 126 15.82 -10.30 -11.30
CA GLU A 126 15.92 -8.91 -11.72
C GLU A 126 14.55 -8.41 -12.20
N GLY A 127 14.25 -7.16 -11.87
CA GLY A 127 13.06 -6.48 -12.32
C GLY A 127 13.07 -5.05 -11.83
N ARG A 128 12.00 -4.31 -12.11
CA ARG A 128 11.85 -2.93 -11.68
C ARG A 128 10.47 -2.67 -11.14
N VAL A 129 10.40 -1.93 -10.05
CA VAL A 129 9.17 -1.34 -9.55
C VAL A 129 9.20 0.14 -9.82
N THR A 130 8.13 0.65 -10.43
CA THR A 130 7.95 2.08 -10.75
C THR A 130 6.72 2.60 -10.05
N GLN A 131 6.86 3.69 -9.28
CA GLN A 131 5.74 4.42 -8.70
C GLN A 131 5.63 5.80 -9.37
N VAL A 132 4.43 6.21 -9.74
CA VAL A 132 4.11 7.55 -10.20
C VAL A 132 3.08 8.16 -9.27
N VAL A 133 3.33 9.39 -8.83
CA VAL A 133 2.46 10.18 -7.95
C VAL A 133 2.03 11.41 -8.73
N GLU A 134 0.72 11.56 -8.96
CA GLU A 134 0.12 12.63 -9.76
C GLU A 134 -0.97 13.34 -8.93
N LEU A 135 -0.70 14.56 -8.50
CA LEU A 135 -1.68 15.45 -7.88
C LEU A 135 -2.41 16.22 -8.98
N ALA A 136 -3.74 16.24 -8.95
CA ALA A 136 -4.53 17.02 -9.91
C ALA A 136 -4.23 18.52 -9.78
N GLU A 137 -4.25 19.25 -10.90
CA GLU A 137 -3.93 20.69 -10.93
C GLU A 137 -4.89 21.54 -10.09
N ASP A 138 -6.13 21.06 -9.89
CA ASP A 138 -7.12 21.67 -9.02
C ASP A 138 -6.93 21.35 -7.53
N GLY A 139 -5.97 20.48 -7.19
CA GLY A 139 -5.71 20.03 -5.83
C GLY A 139 -6.80 19.15 -5.23
N GLY A 140 -7.73 18.60 -6.02
CA GLY A 140 -8.89 17.83 -5.55
C GLY A 140 -8.72 16.31 -5.55
N SER A 141 -7.66 15.79 -6.18
CA SER A 141 -7.37 14.35 -6.20
C SER A 141 -5.90 14.00 -6.39
N LEU A 142 -5.53 12.81 -5.91
CA LEU A 142 -4.22 12.19 -6.05
C LEU A 142 -4.37 10.85 -6.78
N THR A 143 -3.69 10.69 -7.91
CA THR A 143 -3.59 9.42 -8.63
C THR A 143 -2.21 8.80 -8.38
N LEU A 144 -2.21 7.55 -7.93
CA LEU A 144 -1.03 6.73 -7.71
C LEU A 144 -1.02 5.60 -8.73
N LYS A 145 0.11 5.41 -9.41
CA LYS A 145 0.31 4.32 -10.37
C LYS A 145 1.51 3.50 -9.94
N LEU A 146 1.42 2.19 -10.05
CA LEU A 146 2.45 1.25 -9.68
C LEU A 146 2.62 0.24 -10.82
N ALA A 147 3.87 0.01 -11.23
CA ALA A 147 4.22 -1.00 -12.20
C ALA A 147 5.31 -1.91 -11.64
N VAL A 148 5.22 -3.22 -11.90
CA VAL A 148 6.27 -4.21 -11.68
C VAL A 148 6.61 -4.85 -13.02
N GLU A 149 7.87 -4.74 -13.41
CA GLU A 149 8.41 -5.15 -14.70
C GLU A 149 9.52 -6.18 -14.50
N THR A 150 9.70 -7.06 -15.48
CA THR A 150 10.88 -7.93 -15.61
C THR A 150 11.52 -7.70 -16.97
N PHE A 151 12.83 -7.97 -17.06
CA PHE A 151 13.59 -7.79 -18.29
C PHE A 151 13.91 -9.11 -19.01
N ASP A 152 13.78 -10.24 -18.33
CA ASP A 152 14.07 -11.57 -18.89
C ASP A 152 13.21 -12.64 -18.21
N VAL A 153 13.57 -13.05 -17.00
CA VAL A 153 12.91 -14.15 -16.30
C VAL A 153 11.57 -13.70 -15.73
N SER A 154 10.50 -14.39 -16.12
CA SER A 154 9.16 -14.14 -15.58
C SER A 154 9.02 -14.63 -14.14
N PHE A 155 8.30 -13.89 -13.32
CA PHE A 155 8.05 -14.24 -11.92
C PHE A 155 6.65 -13.80 -11.46
N PRO A 156 6.05 -14.48 -10.46
CA PRO A 156 4.79 -14.03 -9.89
C PRO A 156 5.02 -12.77 -9.06
N ALA A 157 4.13 -11.79 -9.19
CA ALA A 157 4.16 -10.58 -8.37
C ALA A 157 2.76 -10.15 -7.94
N GLN A 158 2.72 -9.41 -6.83
CA GLN A 158 1.60 -8.59 -6.42
C GLN A 158 2.09 -7.21 -6.00
N ALA A 159 1.22 -6.22 -6.16
CA ALA A 159 1.55 -4.84 -5.91
C ALA A 159 0.34 -4.10 -5.29
N GLY A 160 0.61 -3.10 -4.46
CA GLY A 160 -0.42 -2.31 -3.77
C GLY A 160 0.17 -1.23 -2.88
N TRP A 161 -0.70 -0.51 -2.19
CA TRP A 161 -0.34 0.54 -1.24
C TRP A 161 -0.95 0.27 0.13
N HIS A 162 -0.26 0.72 1.17
CA HIS A 162 -0.73 0.60 2.54
C HIS A 162 -0.85 1.98 3.21
N PRO A 163 -1.91 2.75 2.91
CA PRO A 163 -2.14 4.04 3.53
C PRO A 163 -2.64 3.92 4.97
N TRP A 164 -2.03 4.66 5.87
CA TRP A 164 -2.47 4.83 7.25
C TRP A 164 -3.18 6.16 7.36
N PHE A 165 -4.50 6.20 7.15
CA PHE A 165 -5.28 7.42 7.37
C PHE A 165 -5.48 7.66 8.87
N LEU A 166 -5.48 8.93 9.28
CA LEU A 166 -5.76 9.30 10.66
C LEU A 166 -7.21 8.92 11.02
N ARG A 167 -7.40 8.28 12.18
CA ARG A 167 -8.77 8.01 12.65
C ARG A 167 -9.52 9.31 12.95
N ASN A 168 -8.85 10.30 13.51
CA ASN A 168 -9.38 11.63 13.79
C ASN A 168 -8.44 12.70 13.23
N LEU A 169 -8.97 13.76 12.60
CA LEU A 169 -8.15 14.82 11.98
C LEU A 169 -7.62 15.85 13.00
N GLY A 170 -8.00 15.71 14.27
CA GLY A 170 -7.49 16.55 15.36
C GLY A 170 -8.03 17.99 15.35
N GLN A 171 -9.07 18.28 14.56
CA GLN A 171 -9.71 19.61 14.52
C GLN A 171 -10.92 19.72 15.46
N GLY A 172 -11.13 18.72 16.33
CA GLY A 172 -12.26 18.65 17.25
C GLY A 172 -13.52 18.00 16.68
N GLY A 173 -13.45 17.39 15.49
CA GLY A 173 -14.53 16.60 14.91
C GLY A 173 -14.54 15.13 15.34
N GLU A 174 -15.41 14.35 14.70
CA GLU A 174 -15.63 12.93 15.00
C GLU A 174 -14.62 12.02 14.28
N ASP A 175 -14.51 10.79 14.78
CA ASP A 175 -13.72 9.75 14.13
C ASP A 175 -14.28 9.38 12.75
N VAL A 176 -13.37 8.95 11.87
CA VAL A 176 -13.68 8.55 10.50
C VAL A 176 -14.68 7.41 10.45
N ARG A 177 -15.59 7.51 9.49
CA ARG A 177 -16.54 6.46 9.11
C ARG A 177 -16.12 5.89 7.76
N LEU A 178 -15.94 4.58 7.68
CA LEU A 178 -15.63 3.87 6.44
C LEU A 178 -16.92 3.31 5.83
N ASP A 179 -17.16 3.62 4.57
CA ASP A 179 -18.24 3.06 3.75
C ASP A 179 -17.65 2.38 2.51
N PHE A 180 -18.01 1.12 2.29
CA PHE A 180 -17.66 0.33 1.11
C PHE A 180 -18.60 -0.87 1.00
N SER A 181 -18.74 -1.43 -0.20
CA SER A 181 -19.68 -2.54 -0.48
C SER A 181 -18.94 -3.73 -1.11
N PRO A 182 -18.23 -4.55 -0.31
CA PRO A 182 -17.55 -5.72 -0.82
C PRO A 182 -18.52 -6.85 -1.15
N GLU A 183 -18.22 -7.62 -2.21
CA GLU A 183 -19.01 -8.79 -2.59
C GLU A 183 -18.71 -9.98 -1.68
N TRP A 184 -17.45 -10.12 -1.25
CA TRP A 184 -17.06 -11.12 -0.25
C TRP A 184 -15.93 -10.63 0.65
N GLN A 185 -15.76 -11.33 1.76
CA GLN A 185 -14.57 -11.29 2.61
C GLN A 185 -13.83 -12.61 2.47
N GLU A 186 -12.49 -12.56 2.40
CA GLU A 186 -11.64 -13.75 2.51
C GLU A 186 -11.71 -14.27 3.95
N GLU A 187 -12.07 -15.54 4.15
CA GLU A 187 -12.05 -16.16 5.48
C GLU A 187 -10.61 -16.19 5.98
N ARG A 188 -10.32 -15.39 7.02
CA ARG A 188 -9.01 -15.32 7.65
C ARG A 188 -8.79 -16.53 8.55
N GLY A 189 -7.72 -17.28 8.30
CA GLY A 189 -7.25 -18.36 9.16
C GLY A 189 -6.64 -17.84 10.47
N GLU A 190 -6.43 -18.73 11.44
CA GLU A 190 -5.83 -18.40 12.74
C GLU A 190 -4.41 -17.83 12.63
N ASP A 191 -3.71 -18.14 11.54
CA ASP A 191 -2.37 -17.62 11.20
C ASP A 191 -2.41 -16.32 10.38
N HIS A 192 -3.59 -15.71 10.23
CA HIS A 192 -3.84 -14.53 9.39
C HIS A 192 -3.56 -14.76 7.88
N ILE A 193 -3.54 -16.02 7.42
CA ILE A 193 -3.55 -16.37 6.00
C ILE A 193 -4.99 -16.70 5.56
N PRO A 194 -5.45 -16.24 4.39
CA PRO A 194 -6.75 -16.66 3.85
C PRO A 194 -6.85 -18.18 3.70
N THR A 195 -7.97 -18.76 4.16
CA THR A 195 -8.23 -20.21 4.02
C THR A 195 -8.55 -20.62 2.58
N GLY A 196 -8.80 -19.64 1.71
CA GLY A 196 -9.29 -19.82 0.33
C GLY A 196 -10.81 -19.85 0.21
N LYS A 197 -11.55 -19.73 1.33
CA LYS A 197 -13.01 -19.59 1.30
C LYS A 197 -13.41 -18.12 1.27
N ARG A 198 -14.42 -17.82 0.46
CA ARG A 198 -15.11 -16.54 0.43
C ARG A 198 -16.34 -16.63 1.33
N ILE A 199 -16.47 -15.67 2.25
CA ILE A 199 -17.59 -15.57 3.19
C ILE A 199 -18.32 -14.24 3.03
N ALA A 200 -19.53 -14.16 3.58
CA ALA A 200 -20.24 -12.88 3.67
C ALA A 200 -19.43 -11.91 4.57
N PRO A 201 -19.32 -10.62 4.20
CA PRO A 201 -18.64 -9.62 5.02
C PRO A 201 -19.16 -9.61 6.46
N GLN A 202 -18.24 -9.62 7.42
CA GLN A 202 -18.54 -9.57 8.85
C GLN A 202 -18.35 -8.14 9.39
N PRO A 203 -19.02 -7.76 10.49
CA PRO A 203 -18.75 -6.49 11.17
C PRO A 203 -17.30 -6.40 11.65
N GLY A 204 -16.76 -5.17 11.70
CA GLY A 204 -15.40 -4.91 12.18
C GLY A 204 -15.24 -4.99 13.71
N PRO A 205 -14.04 -4.68 14.23
CA PRO A 205 -12.87 -4.21 13.49
C PRO A 205 -12.25 -5.30 12.61
N TRP A 206 -11.53 -4.87 11.59
CA TRP A 206 -10.97 -5.65 10.51
C TRP A 206 -9.44 -5.60 10.48
N ASP A 207 -8.86 -6.74 10.12
CA ASP A 207 -7.51 -6.93 9.53
C ASP A 207 -7.71 -7.94 8.39
N ASP A 208 -8.59 -7.56 7.46
CA ASP A 208 -9.30 -8.50 6.58
C ASP A 208 -9.23 -8.06 5.12
N CYS A 209 -9.17 -9.05 4.23
CA CYS A 209 -9.19 -8.84 2.78
C CYS A 209 -10.60 -9.04 2.24
N PHE A 210 -11.02 -8.16 1.35
CA PHE A 210 -12.32 -8.17 0.71
C PHE A 210 -12.18 -8.17 -0.81
N GLY A 211 -13.17 -8.76 -1.48
CA GLY A 211 -13.29 -8.77 -2.93
C GLY A 211 -14.32 -7.78 -3.44
N MET A 212 -13.96 -7.03 -4.47
CA MET A 212 -14.78 -6.03 -5.15
C MET A 212 -14.59 -6.18 -6.68
N PRO A 213 -15.28 -7.11 -7.36
CA PRO A 213 -15.09 -7.36 -8.81
C PRO A 213 -15.35 -6.17 -9.72
N GLY A 214 -16.16 -5.21 -9.27
CA GLY A 214 -16.38 -3.94 -9.96
C GLY A 214 -15.22 -2.94 -9.85
N GLY A 215 -14.19 -3.27 -9.07
CA GLY A 215 -13.13 -2.35 -8.64
C GLY A 215 -13.35 -1.86 -7.20
N VAL A 216 -12.26 -1.53 -6.51
CA VAL A 216 -12.32 -0.88 -5.20
C VAL A 216 -13.00 0.48 -5.32
N ASP A 217 -13.98 0.71 -4.44
CA ASP A 217 -14.66 1.99 -4.23
C ASP A 217 -15.00 2.09 -2.73
N ALA A 218 -14.23 2.88 -2.00
CA ALA A 218 -14.37 3.05 -0.56
C ALA A 218 -14.33 4.54 -0.20
N THR A 219 -15.15 4.94 0.76
CA THR A 219 -15.22 6.32 1.23
C THR A 219 -14.91 6.39 2.73
N LEU A 220 -13.90 7.18 3.07
CA LEU A 220 -13.58 7.59 4.43
C LEU A 220 -14.20 8.97 4.67
N THR A 221 -15.08 9.08 5.66
CA THR A 221 -15.77 10.34 6.00
C THR A 221 -15.45 10.74 7.43
N TRP A 222 -14.76 11.86 7.61
CA TRP A 222 -14.65 12.57 8.88
C TRP A 222 -15.83 13.56 8.96
N PRO A 223 -16.85 13.27 9.79
CA PRO A 223 -18.10 14.04 9.81
C PRO A 223 -17.86 15.54 10.01
N SER A 224 -18.52 16.36 9.19
CA SER A 224 -18.41 17.84 9.21
C SER A 224 -17.01 18.40 8.89
N GLU A 225 -16.06 17.57 8.44
CA GLU A 225 -14.71 18.01 8.10
C GLU A 225 -14.38 17.70 6.64
N LEU A 226 -14.32 16.41 6.28
CA LEU A 226 -13.80 15.98 4.99
C LEU A 226 -14.32 14.58 4.62
N SER A 227 -14.55 14.37 3.34
CA SER A 227 -14.78 13.04 2.75
C SER A 227 -13.68 12.73 1.74
N LEU A 228 -13.09 11.54 1.84
CA LEU A 228 -12.05 11.01 0.96
C LEU A 228 -12.57 9.71 0.33
N ARG A 229 -12.62 9.67 -1.00
CA ARG A 229 -13.01 8.49 -1.77
C ARG A 229 -11.78 7.89 -2.45
N ILE A 230 -11.61 6.58 -2.30
CA ILE A 230 -10.53 5.76 -2.86
C ILE A 230 -11.13 4.86 -3.92
N THR A 231 -10.65 4.98 -5.16
CA THR A 231 -11.07 4.16 -6.29
C THR A 231 -9.91 3.42 -6.92
N SER A 232 -10.14 2.22 -7.43
CA SER A 232 -9.15 1.44 -8.18
C SER A 232 -9.85 0.39 -9.05
N ARG A 233 -9.19 -0.02 -10.15
CA ARG A 233 -9.59 -1.22 -10.90
C ARG A 233 -9.15 -2.52 -10.21
N ALA A 234 -8.37 -2.43 -9.13
CA ALA A 234 -8.05 -3.56 -8.27
C ALA A 234 -9.34 -4.24 -7.80
N GLU A 235 -9.36 -5.56 -7.77
CA GLU A 235 -10.51 -6.32 -7.29
C GLU A 235 -10.37 -6.71 -5.81
N TYR A 236 -9.22 -6.41 -5.18
CA TYR A 236 -8.95 -6.73 -3.79
C TYR A 236 -8.62 -5.48 -3.00
N VAL A 237 -9.19 -5.39 -1.80
CA VAL A 237 -8.89 -4.35 -0.81
C VAL A 237 -8.66 -5.02 0.55
N VAL A 238 -7.58 -4.66 1.23
CA VAL A 238 -7.46 -4.94 2.67
C VAL A 238 -7.94 -3.73 3.44
N VAL A 239 -8.77 -3.97 4.46
CA VAL A 239 -9.16 -2.96 5.43
C VAL A 239 -8.55 -3.35 6.77
N TYR A 240 -7.77 -2.43 7.33
CA TYR A 240 -7.17 -2.57 8.66
C TYR A 240 -7.54 -1.39 9.55
N ASP A 241 -8.46 -1.62 10.50
CA ASP A 241 -8.99 -0.59 11.40
C ASP A 241 -8.99 -1.00 12.88
N GLU A 242 -8.23 -2.03 13.27
CA GLU A 242 -8.00 -2.35 14.69
C GLU A 242 -7.28 -1.24 15.48
N PRO A 243 -6.28 -0.50 14.93
CA PRO A 243 -5.56 0.51 15.69
C PRO A 243 -6.44 1.73 16.01
N ALA A 244 -6.42 2.16 17.27
CA ALA A 244 -7.20 3.32 17.72
C ALA A 244 -6.86 4.62 16.97
N GLU A 245 -5.65 4.77 16.45
CA GLU A 245 -5.17 6.02 15.85
C GLU A 245 -5.34 6.09 14.32
N ALA A 246 -5.66 4.97 13.66
CA ALA A 246 -5.63 4.91 12.20
C ALA A 246 -6.60 3.90 11.58
N VAL A 247 -6.92 4.15 10.31
CA VAL A 247 -7.69 3.25 9.43
C VAL A 247 -6.94 3.11 8.11
N CYS A 248 -6.81 1.87 7.62
CA CYS A 248 -6.15 1.57 6.35
C CYS A 248 -7.16 1.01 5.35
N VAL A 249 -7.05 1.46 4.10
CA VAL A 249 -7.81 0.95 2.96
C VAL A 249 -6.80 0.72 1.84
N GLU A 250 -6.55 -0.54 1.52
CA GLU A 250 -5.36 -0.97 0.76
C GLU A 250 -5.77 -1.63 -0.56
N PRO A 251 -5.95 -0.86 -1.66
CA PRO A 251 -6.09 -1.45 -2.99
C PRO A 251 -4.83 -2.25 -3.35
N GLN A 252 -5.02 -3.52 -3.71
CA GLN A 252 -3.93 -4.43 -4.06
C GLN A 252 -4.33 -5.35 -5.21
N SER A 253 -3.35 -5.80 -6.00
CA SER A 253 -3.58 -6.60 -7.20
C SER A 253 -4.01 -8.05 -6.95
N GLY A 254 -4.06 -8.47 -5.69
CA GLY A 254 -4.42 -9.82 -5.26
C GLY A 254 -4.54 -9.89 -3.73
N PRO A 255 -5.06 -11.00 -3.18
CA PRO A 255 -5.24 -11.16 -1.74
C PRO A 255 -3.91 -11.47 -1.03
N PRO A 256 -3.85 -11.39 0.31
CA PRO A 256 -2.75 -11.96 1.07
C PRO A 256 -2.48 -13.40 0.64
N ASN A 257 -1.21 -13.78 0.58
CA ASN A 257 -0.71 -15.06 0.06
C ASN A 257 -0.99 -15.29 -1.44
N GLY A 258 -1.36 -14.25 -2.19
CA GLY A 258 -1.67 -14.32 -3.62
C GLY A 258 -0.52 -14.81 -4.52
N LEU A 259 0.75 -14.76 -4.10
CA LEU A 259 1.83 -15.43 -4.85
C LEU A 259 1.61 -16.94 -4.97
N ASN A 260 0.87 -17.53 -4.03
CA ASN A 260 0.50 -18.95 -4.03
C ASN A 260 -0.92 -19.18 -4.54
N SER A 261 -1.89 -18.37 -4.09
CA SER A 261 -3.31 -18.61 -4.40
C SER A 261 -3.75 -18.01 -5.74
N HIS A 262 -3.17 -16.88 -6.14
CA HIS A 262 -3.53 -16.12 -7.35
C HIS A 262 -2.27 -15.59 -8.05
N PRO A 263 -1.33 -16.46 -8.46
CA PRO A 263 -0.06 -16.00 -9.02
C PRO A 263 -0.29 -15.25 -10.34
N ARG A 264 -0.03 -13.93 -10.33
CA ARG A 264 0.03 -13.12 -11.54
C ARG A 264 1.47 -13.07 -12.03
N GLN A 265 1.73 -13.74 -13.15
CA GLN A 265 3.04 -13.73 -13.79
C GLN A 265 3.32 -12.36 -14.41
N VAL A 266 4.44 -11.76 -14.04
CA VAL A 266 5.02 -10.61 -14.72
C VAL A 266 5.95 -11.14 -15.78
N THR A 267 5.74 -10.73 -17.03
CA THR A 267 6.58 -11.11 -18.17
C THR A 267 7.11 -9.86 -18.87
N PRO A 268 8.14 -9.96 -19.73
CA PRO A 268 8.62 -8.80 -20.50
C PRO A 268 7.56 -8.14 -21.40
N LEU A 269 6.47 -8.85 -21.70
CA LEU A 269 5.37 -8.37 -22.54
C LEU A 269 4.10 -7.99 -21.75
N ASP A 270 4.03 -8.37 -20.47
CA ASP A 270 2.86 -8.18 -19.62
C ASP A 270 3.31 -7.78 -18.22
N PRO A 271 3.60 -6.48 -17.99
CA PRO A 271 3.92 -5.98 -16.67
C PRO A 271 2.70 -6.00 -15.75
N LEU A 272 2.95 -6.08 -14.44
CA LEU A 272 1.90 -5.87 -13.45
C LEU A 272 1.70 -4.38 -13.28
N GLU A 273 0.54 -3.86 -13.66
CA GLU A 273 0.17 -2.46 -13.47
C GLU A 273 -1.04 -2.33 -12.53
N LEU A 274 -1.00 -1.32 -11.66
CA LEU A 274 -2.06 -0.96 -10.73
C LEU A 274 -2.20 0.55 -10.66
N THR A 275 -3.43 1.05 -10.46
CA THR A 275 -3.71 2.47 -10.26
C THR A 275 -4.75 2.63 -9.17
N THR A 276 -4.56 3.60 -8.28
CA THR A 276 -5.60 4.08 -7.36
C THR A 276 -5.72 5.59 -7.45
N THR A 277 -6.94 6.10 -7.34
CA THR A 277 -7.22 7.53 -7.27
C THR A 277 -7.92 7.84 -5.97
N TRP A 278 -7.38 8.81 -5.25
CA TRP A 278 -7.93 9.35 -4.00
C TRP A 278 -8.47 10.74 -4.29
N SER A 279 -9.76 10.96 -4.14
CA SER A 279 -10.42 12.26 -4.35
C SER A 279 -11.09 12.71 -3.08
N TRP A 280 -11.09 14.01 -2.79
CA TRP A 280 -11.66 14.52 -1.54
C TRP A 280 -12.52 15.76 -1.75
N GLN A 281 -13.39 16.00 -0.78
CA GLN A 281 -14.19 17.20 -0.67
C GLN A 281 -14.35 17.58 0.80
N ARG A 282 -14.43 18.87 1.09
CA ARG A 282 -14.79 19.37 2.42
C ARG A 282 -16.30 19.24 2.64
N LEU A 283 -16.70 19.05 3.89
CA LEU A 283 -18.10 18.86 4.32
C LEU A 283 -18.64 20.06 5.10
#